data_AF-A0A8I1IJ87-F1
#
_entry.id   AF-A0A8I1IJ87-F1
#
_cell.length_a   1.000
_cell.length_b   1.000
_cell.length_c   1.000
_cell.angle_alpha   90.00
_cell.angle_beta   90.00
_cell.angle_gamma   90.00
#
_symmetry.space_group_name_H-M   'P 1'
#
loop_
_entity.id
_entity.type
_entity.pdbx_description
1 polymer ?
#
loop_
_entity_poly.entity_id
_entity_poly.type
_entity_poly.pdbx_seq_one_letter_code
_entity_poly.pdbx_strand_id
1 'polypeptide(L)'
;MIAPPSQAGTQALLSHSAFDSIVALAQGFRMAQITIRKLPDAVHRALRSKAAREGISAEEQARRILAAQLLPEGRPLLGDRLCQMAHGIAVPDDAFPRDRSGIVPPDFR
;
A
#
# COMPACT_ATOMS: atom_id res chain seq x y z
N MET A 1 21.43 -33.41 36.67
CA MET A 1 20.42 -32.40 37.02
C MET A 1 20.87 -31.09 36.39
N ILE A 2 20.45 -30.83 35.15
CA ILE A 2 21.02 -29.79 34.27
C ILE A 2 19.94 -28.74 34.03
N ALA A 3 20.25 -27.48 34.33
CA ALA A 3 19.39 -26.33 34.13
C ALA A 3 19.31 -25.95 32.63
N PRO A 4 18.18 -25.42 32.13
CA PRO A 4 18.12 -24.91 30.76
C PRO A 4 18.80 -23.53 30.65
N PRO A 5 19.48 -23.23 29.53
CA PRO A 5 20.08 -21.93 29.31
C PRO A 5 19.06 -20.86 28.89
N SER A 6 19.28 -19.68 29.47
CA SER A 6 18.69 -18.37 29.18
C SER A 6 18.61 -18.05 27.69
N GLN A 7 17.44 -17.64 27.21
CA GLN A 7 17.26 -17.00 25.91
C GLN A 7 17.14 -15.49 26.10
N ALA A 8 18.27 -14.80 26.00
CA ALA A 8 18.30 -13.35 25.85
C ALA A 8 19.31 -12.98 24.75
N GLY A 9 18.79 -12.37 23.69
CA GLY A 9 19.55 -11.60 22.71
C GLY A 9 20.10 -12.43 21.54
N THR A 10 19.58 -12.19 20.33
CA THR A 10 20.24 -11.33 19.33
C THR A 10 19.31 -11.20 18.13
N GLN A 11 19.01 -9.95 17.79
CA GLN A 11 18.25 -9.56 16.61
C GLN A 11 19.02 -9.85 15.31
N ALA A 12 18.26 -9.86 14.22
CA ALA A 12 18.66 -9.77 12.82
C ALA A 12 19.25 -11.05 12.20
N LEU A 13 18.53 -11.60 11.22
CA LEU A 13 18.90 -11.45 9.81
C LEU A 13 17.69 -11.76 8.92
N LEU A 14 17.50 -10.90 7.93
CA LEU A 14 16.45 -10.92 6.93
C LEU A 14 16.55 -12.20 6.08
N SER A 15 15.47 -12.99 6.02
CA SER A 15 15.23 -13.88 4.88
C SER A 15 13.88 -13.51 4.26
N HIS A 16 13.89 -12.40 3.49
CA HIS A 16 12.84 -12.14 2.50
C HIS A 16 12.99 -13.24 1.45
N SER A 17 12.26 -14.34 1.66
CA SER A 17 12.30 -15.51 0.78
C SER A 17 11.66 -15.13 -0.55
N ALA A 18 12.10 -15.78 -1.62
CA ALA A 18 11.68 -15.60 -3.01
C ALA A 18 10.16 -15.75 -3.30
N PHE A 19 9.32 -15.79 -2.26
CA PHE A 19 7.88 -15.92 -2.30
C PHE A 19 7.18 -14.66 -2.82
N ASP A 20 7.68 -13.46 -2.46
CA ASP A 20 7.17 -12.19 -3.01
C ASP A 20 7.33 -12.10 -4.53
N SER A 21 8.38 -12.73 -5.06
CA SER A 21 8.68 -12.75 -6.50
C SER A 21 7.74 -13.63 -7.32
N ILE A 22 7.12 -14.65 -6.71
CA ILE A 22 6.25 -15.61 -7.43
C ILE A 22 4.82 -15.05 -7.60
N VAL A 23 4.31 -14.30 -6.62
CA VAL A 23 2.98 -13.67 -6.72
C VAL A 23 2.98 -12.53 -7.77
N ALA A 24 4.12 -11.87 -7.99
CA ALA A 24 4.26 -10.77 -8.95
C ALA A 24 4.13 -11.18 -10.43
N LEU A 25 4.35 -12.45 -10.79
CA LEU A 25 4.34 -12.91 -12.18
C LEU A 25 2.95 -13.35 -12.69
N ALA A 26 2.01 -13.66 -11.79
CA ALA A 26 0.68 -14.17 -12.15
C ALA A 26 -0.39 -13.08 -12.26
N GLN A 27 -0.16 -11.90 -11.70
CA GLN A 27 -0.96 -10.69 -11.92
C GLN A 27 -0.16 -9.74 -12.80
N GLY A 28 -0.16 -9.99 -14.11
CA GLY A 28 0.56 -9.15 -15.07
C GLY A 28 0.36 -7.67 -14.75
N PHE A 29 1.46 -6.91 -14.74
CA PHE A 29 1.56 -5.47 -14.49
C PHE A 29 0.48 -4.66 -15.22
N ARG A 30 -0.78 -4.71 -14.79
CA ARG A 30 -1.80 -3.74 -15.16
C ARG A 30 -1.50 -2.50 -14.34
N MET A 31 -0.47 -1.78 -14.75
CA MET A 31 -0.28 -0.41 -14.32
C MET A 31 -1.58 0.33 -14.60
N ALA A 32 -2.15 0.94 -13.56
CA ALA A 32 -3.34 1.74 -13.71
C ALA A 32 -3.06 2.81 -14.77
N GLN A 33 -3.84 2.80 -15.84
CA GLN A 33 -3.66 3.68 -16.99
C GLN A 33 -4.74 4.77 -16.99
N ILE A 34 -4.34 5.99 -17.32
CA ILE A 34 -5.25 7.13 -17.45
C ILE A 34 -5.02 7.76 -18.82
N THR A 35 -6.10 7.92 -19.60
CA THR A 35 -6.09 8.62 -20.88
C THR A 35 -6.83 9.94 -20.73
N ILE A 36 -6.10 11.06 -20.80
CA ILE A 36 -6.69 12.41 -20.76
C ILE A 36 -6.97 12.86 -22.18
N ARG A 37 -8.25 12.97 -22.55
CA ARG A 37 -8.67 13.48 -23.88
C ARG A 37 -8.87 14.99 -23.84
N LYS A 38 -8.71 15.64 -24.99
CA LYS A 38 -8.90 17.10 -25.16
C LYS A 38 -8.07 17.94 -24.17
N LEU A 39 -6.85 17.50 -23.86
CA LEU A 39 -5.94 18.29 -23.04
C LEU A 39 -5.55 19.56 -23.81
N PRO A 40 -5.74 20.77 -23.26
CA PRO A 40 -5.35 21.99 -23.95
C PRO A 40 -3.86 21.97 -24.31
N ASP A 41 -3.51 22.39 -25.53
CA ASP A 41 -2.13 22.36 -26.04
C ASP A 41 -1.15 23.08 -25.12
N ALA A 42 -1.58 24.19 -24.51
CA ALA A 42 -0.79 24.94 -23.54
C ALA A 42 -0.38 24.08 -22.33
N VAL A 43 -1.29 23.24 -21.83
CA VAL A 43 -1.04 22.33 -20.71
C VAL A 43 -0.08 21.23 -21.12
N HIS A 44 -0.28 20.63 -22.31
CA HIS A 44 0.63 19.61 -22.83
C HIS A 44 2.06 20.14 -23.00
N ARG A 45 2.21 21.36 -23.54
CA ARG A 45 3.51 22.03 -23.70
C ARG A 45 4.16 22.35 -22.35
N ALA A 46 3.40 22.88 -21.40
CA ALA A 46 3.89 23.19 -20.07
C ALA A 46 4.36 21.92 -19.33
N LEU A 47 3.61 20.82 -19.42
CA LEU A 47 3.98 19.53 -18.85
C LEU A 47 5.30 19.01 -19.44
N ARG A 48 5.43 19.03 -20.78
CA ARG A 48 6.64 18.59 -21.47
C ARG A 48 7.85 19.47 -21.15
N SER A 49 7.66 20.79 -21.08
CA SER A 49 8.73 21.74 -20.70
C SER A 49 9.21 21.50 -19.27
N LYS A 50 8.29 21.26 -18.33
CA LYS A 50 8.64 20.94 -16.94
C LYS A 50 9.39 19.61 -16.83
N ALA A 51 8.90 18.58 -17.52
CA ALA A 51 9.56 17.27 -17.56
C ALA A 51 10.99 17.36 -18.12
N ALA A 52 11.18 18.10 -19.22
CA ALA A 52 12.49 18.32 -19.83
C ALA A 52 13.47 19.04 -18.88
N ARG A 53 12.99 20.05 -18.12
CA ARG A 53 13.79 20.74 -17.11
C ARG A 53 14.24 19.81 -15.97
N GLU A 54 13.41 18.84 -15.60
CA GLU A 54 13.69 17.87 -14.53
C GLU A 54 14.42 16.61 -15.03
N GLY A 55 14.67 16.49 -16.34
CA GLY A 55 15.34 15.33 -16.93
C GLY A 55 14.52 14.04 -16.92
N ILE A 56 13.19 14.15 -16.85
CA ILE A 56 12.26 13.01 -16.78
C ILE A 56 11.28 13.00 -17.94
N SER A 57 10.54 11.90 -18.10
CA SER A 57 9.50 11.81 -19.12
C SER A 57 8.27 12.65 -18.74
N ALA A 58 7.47 13.02 -19.74
CA ALA A 58 6.21 13.74 -19.51
C ALA A 58 5.20 12.89 -18.72
N GLU A 59 5.22 11.57 -18.90
CA GLU A 59 4.40 10.64 -18.13
C GLU A 59 4.81 10.61 -16.66
N GLU A 60 6.10 10.53 -16.37
CA GLU A 60 6.64 10.60 -15.01
C GLU A 60 6.23 11.93 -14.34
N GLN A 61 6.37 13.05 -15.07
CA GLN A 61 5.96 14.36 -14.57
C GLN A 61 4.46 14.42 -14.25
N ALA A 62 3.61 13.83 -15.10
CA ALA A 62 2.18 13.73 -14.85
C ALA A 62 1.90 12.90 -13.59
N ARG A 63 2.58 11.76 -13.43
CA ARG A 63 2.44 10.89 -12.25
C ARG A 63 2.83 11.61 -10.96
N ARG A 64 3.93 12.38 -10.98
CA ARG A 64 4.38 13.20 -9.83
C ARG A 64 3.37 14.29 -9.46
N ILE A 65 2.83 15.00 -10.44
CA ILE A 65 1.82 16.04 -10.19
C ILE A 65 0.57 15.41 -9.57
N LEU A 66 0.08 14.30 -10.12
CA LEU A 66 -1.08 13.60 -9.59
C LEU A 66 -0.81 13.07 -8.18
N ALA A 67 0.35 12.46 -7.93
CA ALA A 67 0.72 11.98 -6.60
C ALA A 67 0.77 13.11 -5.58
N ALA A 68 1.45 14.22 -5.89
CA ALA A 68 1.58 15.35 -4.98
C ALA A 68 0.22 16.00 -4.64
N GLN A 69 -0.74 16.01 -5.58
CA GLN A 69 -2.07 16.60 -5.36
C GLN A 69 -3.05 15.65 -4.68
N LEU A 70 -2.97 14.34 -4.97
CA LEU A 70 -3.94 13.35 -4.48
C LEU A 70 -3.46 12.61 -3.21
N LEU A 71 -2.15 12.57 -2.99
CA LEU A 71 -1.47 11.91 -1.89
C LEU A 71 -0.49 12.90 -1.23
N PRO A 72 -1.01 13.95 -0.57
CA PRO A 72 -0.16 14.92 0.11
C PRO A 72 0.69 14.21 1.17
N GLU A 73 1.94 14.64 1.30
CA GLU A 73 2.85 14.12 2.31
C GLU A 73 2.24 14.26 3.72
N GLY A 74 2.47 13.25 4.55
CA GLY A 74 1.90 13.22 5.90
C GLY A 74 0.43 12.86 5.97
N ARG A 75 -0.23 12.48 4.86
CA ARG A 75 -1.54 11.81 4.93
C ARG A 75 -1.36 10.50 5.71
N PRO A 76 -1.92 10.38 6.91
CA PRO A 76 -1.77 9.17 7.69
C PRO A 76 -2.61 8.08 7.03
N LEU A 77 -1.98 6.93 6.77
CA LEU A 77 -2.69 5.79 6.21
C LEU A 77 -3.74 5.33 7.23
N LEU A 78 -4.88 4.83 6.74
CA LEU A 78 -5.92 4.30 7.64
C LEU A 78 -5.35 3.23 8.57
N GLY A 79 -4.50 2.35 8.05
CA GLY A 79 -3.77 1.35 8.83
C GLY A 79 -2.94 1.97 9.95
N ASP A 80 -2.14 3.00 9.65
CA ASP A 80 -1.33 3.70 10.66
C ASP A 80 -2.21 4.33 11.76
N ARG A 81 -3.33 4.94 11.37
CA ARG A 81 -4.29 5.51 12.33
C ARG A 81 -4.89 4.43 13.22
N LEU A 82 -5.30 3.30 12.64
CA LEU A 82 -5.84 2.19 13.39
C LEU A 82 -4.79 1.59 14.35
N CYS A 83 -3.54 1.43 13.88
CA CYS A 83 -2.43 0.98 14.72
C CYS A 83 -2.14 1.96 15.86
N GLN A 84 -2.18 3.27 15.61
CA GLN A 84 -2.05 4.30 16.66
C GLN A 84 -3.17 4.20 17.70
N MET A 85 -4.41 3.98 17.27
CA MET A 85 -5.55 3.81 18.18
C MET A 85 -5.48 2.51 18.98
N ALA A 86 -5.01 1.43 18.35
CA ALA A 86 -4.85 0.13 18.98
C ALA A 86 -3.56 0.02 19.81
N HIS A 87 -2.66 1.00 19.72
CA HIS A 87 -1.37 0.95 20.42
C HIS A 87 -1.58 0.89 21.93
N GLY A 88 -1.07 -0.18 22.56
CA GLY A 88 -1.24 -0.44 23.99
C GLY A 88 -2.52 -1.17 24.37
N ILE A 89 -3.37 -1.51 23.39
CA ILE A 89 -4.52 -2.40 23.58
C ILE A 89 -4.07 -3.83 23.26
N ALA A 90 -4.06 -4.71 24.27
CA ALA A 90 -3.82 -6.13 24.04
C ALA A 90 -5.08 -6.75 23.44
N VAL A 91 -4.99 -7.22 22.20
CA VAL A 91 -6.05 -8.00 21.54
C VAL A 91 -5.53 -9.43 21.39
N PRO A 92 -6.00 -10.39 22.19
CA PRO A 92 -5.63 -11.78 22.01
C PRO A 92 -6.22 -12.33 20.69
N ASP A 93 -5.53 -13.30 20.08
CA ASP A 93 -5.88 -13.82 18.75
C ASP A 93 -7.30 -14.42 18.65
N ASP A 94 -7.87 -14.82 19.79
CA ASP A 94 -9.20 -15.40 19.94
C ASP A 94 -10.25 -14.41 20.48
N ALA A 95 -9.90 -13.14 20.70
CA ALA A 95 -10.78 -12.12 21.26
C ALA A 95 -12.08 -11.93 20.45
N PHE A 96 -11.99 -12.14 19.13
CA PHE A 96 -13.08 -11.94 18.19
C PHE A 96 -13.24 -13.19 17.33
N PRO A 97 -13.90 -14.25 17.85
CA PRO A 97 -14.18 -15.43 17.05
C PRO A 97 -15.05 -15.03 15.86
N ARG A 98 -14.60 -15.39 14.65
CA ARG A 98 -15.39 -15.16 13.44
C ARG A 98 -16.71 -15.90 13.58
N ASP A 99 -17.83 -15.18 13.47
CA ASP A 99 -19.13 -15.82 13.36
C ASP A 99 -19.17 -16.71 12.11
N ARG A 100 -19.45 -17.99 12.33
CA ARG A 100 -19.57 -19.01 11.28
C ARG A 100 -21.01 -19.38 10.99
N SER A 101 -21.97 -18.70 11.63
CA SER A 101 -23.37 -18.82 11.26
C SER A 101 -23.53 -18.48 9.78
N GLY A 102 -24.39 -19.23 9.09
CA GLY A 102 -24.72 -18.92 7.72
C GLY A 102 -25.40 -17.56 7.64
N ILE A 103 -25.17 -16.82 6.55
CA ILE A 103 -25.94 -15.61 6.28
C ILE A 103 -27.37 -16.05 6.00
N VAL A 104 -28.32 -15.64 6.85
CA VAL A 104 -29.75 -15.78 6.53
C VAL A 104 -30.07 -14.74 5.46
N PRO A 105 -30.55 -15.14 4.27
CA PRO A 105 -30.95 -14.19 3.25
C PRO A 105 -32.04 -13.26 3.80
N PRO A 106 -31.97 -11.94 3.52
CA PRO A 106 -33.07 -11.05 3.84
C PRO A 106 -34.34 -11.50 3.12
N ASP A 107 -35.47 -11.50 3.82
CA ASP A 107 -36.77 -11.69 3.17
C ASP A 107 -37.17 -10.37 2.49
N PHE A 108 -37.50 -10.43 1.20
CA PHE A 108 -37.86 -9.27 0.39
C PHE A 108 -39.34 -9.32 -0.07
N ARG A 109 -40.15 -10.13 0.60
CA ARG A 109 -41.60 -10.23 0.32
C ARG A 109 -42.39 -8.98 0.70
#